data_AF-A0A0S2LKT6-F1
#
_entry.id   AF-A0A0S2LKT6-F1
#
_cell.length_a   1.000
_cell.length_b   1.000
_cell.length_c   1.000
_cell.angle_alpha   90.00
_cell.angle_beta   90.00
_cell.angle_gamma   90.00
#
_symmetry.space_group_name_H-M   'P 1'
#
loop_
_entity.id
_entity.type
_entity.pdbx_description
1 polymer ?
#
loop_
_entity_poly.entity_id
_entity_poly.type
_entity_poly.pdbx_seq_one_letter_code
_entity_poly.pdbx_strand_id
1 'polypeptide(L)'
;DQGFEVDDSSLTQAISTLRKMLKDSTKSPEFVKTVPKRGYQLICSVERLSPFSTDSNTDVEETASEHEAPAVELEASDTPPTEIVTDTTADIEPQVEPTKTQPKPASNTINWLPRVIIFLSLLLPVCVLLFTNPAESQFRQIGEYQNVPVMTPVNHPQINNWLPSIEQCIERYVKHHAEDSLPVEVIATRDNQ
;
A
#
# COMPACT_ATOMS: atom_id res chain seq x y z
N ASP A 1 -10.88 17.82 -10.22
CA ASP A 1 -9.61 18.32 -9.66
C ASP A 1 -9.48 17.84 -8.23
N GLN A 2 -8.45 17.04 -7.93
CA GLN A 2 -8.18 16.52 -6.60
C GLN A 2 -6.67 16.66 -6.37
N GLY A 3 -6.27 17.87 -5.96
CA GLY A 3 -4.86 18.15 -5.67
C GLY A 3 -4.39 17.35 -4.47
N PHE A 4 -3.16 16.83 -4.56
CA PHE A 4 -2.53 16.13 -3.44
C PHE A 4 -1.97 17.16 -2.45
N GLU A 5 -2.85 17.72 -1.62
CA GLU A 5 -2.47 18.62 -0.53
C GLU A 5 -1.72 17.80 0.54
N VAL A 6 -0.43 18.10 0.71
CA VAL A 6 0.43 17.48 1.73
C VAL A 6 0.25 18.27 3.03
N ASP A 7 -0.36 17.62 4.03
CA ASP A 7 -0.58 18.20 5.35
C ASP A 7 0.71 18.26 6.19
N ASP A 8 0.75 19.19 7.16
CA ASP A 8 1.90 19.35 8.07
C ASP A 8 2.22 18.06 8.85
N SER A 9 1.23 17.21 9.12
CA SER A 9 1.42 15.94 9.85
C SER A 9 2.14 14.90 8.98
N SER A 10 1.77 14.71 7.71
CA SER A 10 2.49 13.79 6.82
C SER A 10 3.92 14.26 6.52
N LEU A 11 4.16 15.57 6.35
CA LEU A 11 5.51 16.13 6.28
C LEU A 11 6.32 15.85 7.55
N THR A 12 5.73 16.10 8.72
CA THR A 12 6.38 15.85 10.03
C THR A 12 6.65 14.36 10.24
N GLN A 13 5.74 13.48 9.81
CA GLN A 13 5.90 12.03 9.86
C GLN A 13 7.00 11.53 8.92
N ALA A 14 7.10 12.08 7.71
CA ALA A 14 8.17 11.74 6.76
C ALA A 14 9.55 12.08 7.34
N ILE A 15 9.72 13.29 7.87
CA ILE A 15 10.98 13.72 8.53
C ILE A 15 11.27 12.86 9.77
N SER A 16 10.26 12.56 10.58
CA SER A 16 10.42 11.69 11.76
C SER A 16 10.81 10.26 11.40
N THR A 17 10.36 9.76 10.25
CA THR A 17 10.70 8.42 9.73
C THR A 17 12.12 8.41 9.17
N LEU A 18 12.48 9.41 8.36
CA LEU A 18 13.82 9.59 7.82
C LEU A 18 14.88 9.68 8.93
N ARG A 19 14.63 10.47 9.98
CA ARG A 19 15.54 10.55 11.13
C ARG A 19 15.72 9.21 11.85
N LYS A 20 14.64 8.43 12.03
CA LYS A 20 14.73 7.09 12.63
C LYS A 20 15.57 6.12 11.78
N MET A 21 15.40 6.14 10.46
CA MET A 21 16.16 5.29 9.53
C MET A 21 17.66 5.65 9.51
N LEU A 22 17.99 6.95 9.51
CA LEU A 22 19.37 7.44 9.54
C LEU A 22 19.98 7.51 10.96
N LYS A 23 19.20 7.19 12.01
CA LYS A 23 19.56 7.38 13.43
C LYS A 23 19.92 8.84 13.80
N ASP A 24 19.44 9.82 13.02
CA ASP A 24 19.72 11.25 13.15
C ASP A 24 19.13 11.87 14.42
N SER A 25 19.96 12.51 15.23
CA SER A 25 19.60 13.09 16.53
C SER A 25 19.01 14.49 16.40
N THR A 26 17.83 14.73 17.00
CA THR A 26 17.22 16.06 17.04
C THR A 26 18.00 17.08 17.88
N LYS A 27 18.88 16.62 18.77
CA LYS A 27 19.77 17.46 19.61
C LYS A 27 21.11 17.75 18.95
N SER A 28 21.57 16.86 18.08
CA SER A 28 22.88 16.89 17.42
C SER A 28 22.72 16.37 15.98
N PRO A 29 22.05 17.13 15.09
CA PRO A 29 21.69 16.65 13.78
C PRO A 29 22.90 16.58 12.85
N GLU A 30 23.00 15.47 12.14
CA GLU A 30 24.01 15.18 11.12
C GLU A 30 23.39 15.20 9.71
N PHE A 31 22.11 14.80 9.60
CA PHE A 31 21.41 14.68 8.32
C PHE A 31 20.32 15.74 8.14
N VAL A 32 19.44 15.94 9.13
CA VAL A 32 18.29 16.86 9.02
C VAL A 32 18.31 17.90 10.13
N LYS A 33 18.48 19.18 9.77
CA LYS A 33 18.39 20.32 10.70
C LYS A 33 16.98 20.90 10.70
N THR A 34 16.38 21.08 11.88
CA THR A 34 15.14 21.88 12.03
C THR A 34 15.50 23.35 12.19
N VAL A 35 14.79 24.25 11.50
CA VAL A 35 14.98 25.71 11.59
C VAL A 35 13.67 26.39 12.02
N PRO A 36 13.63 27.08 13.17
CA PRO A 36 12.40 27.69 13.70
C PRO A 36 11.71 28.60 12.68
N LYS A 37 10.38 28.41 12.51
CA LYS A 37 9.54 29.15 11.56
C LYS A 37 10.00 29.08 10.08
N ARG A 38 10.82 28.10 9.71
CA ARG A 38 11.23 27.81 8.32
C ARG A 38 11.06 26.34 7.90
N GLY A 39 10.98 25.41 8.84
CA GLY A 39 10.82 23.97 8.55
C GLY A 39 12.14 23.20 8.70
N TYR A 40 12.49 22.39 7.69
CA TYR A 40 13.59 21.44 7.74
C TYR A 40 14.61 21.68 6.61
N GLN A 41 15.87 21.35 6.88
CA GLN A 41 16.98 21.49 5.94
C GLN A 41 17.84 20.21 5.97
N LEU A 42 18.13 19.63 4.80
CA LEU A 42 19.17 18.62 4.65
C LEU A 42 20.55 19.28 4.78
N ILE A 43 21.43 18.69 5.60
CA ILE A 43 22.76 19.24 5.93
C ILE A 43 23.91 18.27 5.63
N CYS A 44 23.60 17.01 5.30
CA CYS A 44 24.57 16.04 4.82
C CYS A 44 25.03 16.34 3.37
N SER A 45 26.19 15.81 2.99
CA SER A 45 26.55 15.70 1.57
C SER A 45 25.70 14.61 0.91
N VAL A 46 25.34 14.80 -0.36
CA VAL A 46 24.60 13.82 -1.15
C VAL A 46 25.34 13.53 -2.45
N GLU A 47 25.84 12.30 -2.59
CA GLU A 47 26.37 11.81 -3.84
C GLU A 47 25.23 11.29 -4.73
N ARG A 48 25.30 11.56 -6.03
CA ARG A 48 24.40 10.95 -7.01
C ARG A 48 25.01 9.63 -7.44
N LEU A 49 24.49 8.54 -6.87
CA LEU A 49 24.72 7.22 -7.45
C LEU A 49 24.26 7.25 -8.92
N SER A 50 25.20 7.13 -9.84
CA SER A 50 24.88 6.68 -11.19
C SER A 50 24.22 5.29 -11.10
N PRO A 51 23.33 4.91 -12.02
CA PRO A 51 22.75 3.57 -12.05
C PRO A 51 23.84 2.54 -12.40
N PHE A 52 24.53 2.08 -11.35
CA PHE A 52 25.43 0.93 -11.26
C PHE A 52 26.54 0.82 -12.33
N SER A 53 27.61 1.60 -12.16
CA SER A 53 28.95 1.16 -12.59
C SER A 53 29.63 0.39 -11.46
N THR A 54 29.16 -0.85 -11.26
CA THR A 54 29.77 -1.86 -10.38
C THR A 54 31.20 -2.20 -10.76
N ASP A 55 32.20 -1.43 -10.32
CA ASP A 55 33.42 -1.96 -9.66
C ASP A 55 34.42 -0.88 -9.24
N SER A 56 34.75 -0.84 -7.94
CA SER A 56 36.15 -0.74 -7.43
C SER A 56 36.18 -0.74 -5.90
N ASN A 57 37.12 -1.49 -5.32
CA ASN A 57 37.49 -1.38 -3.90
C ASN A 57 38.10 -0.02 -3.59
N THR A 58 37.97 0.43 -2.33
CA THR A 58 38.99 1.27 -1.68
C THR A 58 39.01 0.92 -0.20
N ASP A 59 40.08 0.28 0.24
CA ASP A 59 40.35 0.05 1.67
C ASP A 59 40.56 1.38 2.40
N VAL A 60 40.00 1.47 3.62
CA VAL A 60 40.49 2.35 4.69
C VAL A 60 40.32 1.61 6.02
N GLU A 61 41.46 1.28 6.64
CA GLU A 61 41.54 0.65 7.95
C GLU A 61 41.35 1.66 9.10
N GLU A 62 41.26 1.13 10.34
CA GLU A 62 41.49 1.84 11.62
C GLU A 62 40.46 2.89 12.08
N THR A 63 40.14 3.03 13.39
CA THR A 63 40.46 2.17 14.55
C THR A 63 39.42 2.31 15.67
N ALA A 64 39.45 1.37 16.63
CA ALA A 64 38.43 1.16 17.68
C ALA A 64 38.47 2.13 18.89
N SER A 65 37.39 2.09 19.69
CA SER A 65 37.42 2.18 21.17
C SER A 65 36.07 1.75 21.78
N GLU A 66 36.07 1.02 22.90
CA GLU A 66 34.84 0.60 23.60
C GLU A 66 34.29 1.62 24.62
N HIS A 67 32.96 1.58 24.85
CA HIS A 67 32.30 1.56 26.17
C HIS A 67 30.80 1.25 25.96
N GLU A 68 30.24 0.16 26.48
CA GLU A 68 29.89 -0.14 27.89
C GLU A 68 28.51 0.42 28.30
N ALA A 69 27.70 -0.41 28.98
CA ALA A 69 26.34 -0.11 29.41
C ALA A 69 26.23 -0.05 30.94
N PRO A 70 25.17 0.57 31.49
CA PRO A 70 24.32 -0.23 32.38
C PRO A 70 22.79 0.06 32.27
N ALA A 71 22.02 -0.70 33.06
CA ALA A 71 20.55 -0.86 33.02
C ALA A 71 19.76 0.10 33.95
N VAL A 72 18.59 -0.37 34.44
CA VAL A 72 17.66 0.22 35.47
C VAL A 72 16.60 1.20 34.91
N GLU A 73 15.29 1.17 35.27
CA GLU A 73 14.33 0.12 35.71
C GLU A 73 12.90 0.74 35.84
N LEU A 74 11.81 -0.07 35.84
CA LEU A 74 10.42 0.30 36.26
C LEU A 74 9.73 1.44 35.43
N GLU A 75 8.50 1.96 35.60
CA GLU A 75 7.12 1.53 36.02
C GLU A 75 6.13 2.67 35.59
N ALA A 76 4.79 2.64 35.55
CA ALA A 76 3.71 1.65 35.77
C ALA A 76 2.41 2.10 35.03
N SER A 77 1.35 1.27 35.05
CA SER A 77 -0.07 1.60 34.71
C SER A 77 -0.38 1.94 33.22
N ASP A 78 -1.64 1.84 32.73
CA ASP A 78 -2.93 1.73 33.44
C ASP A 78 -3.91 0.71 32.82
N THR A 79 -4.96 0.37 33.57
CA THR A 79 -6.12 -0.47 33.19
C THR A 79 -7.41 0.33 33.58
N PRO A 80 -8.62 -0.22 33.82
CA PRO A 80 -9.29 -1.47 33.42
C PRO A 80 -10.52 -1.05 32.53
N PRO A 81 -11.83 -1.40 32.71
CA PRO A 81 -12.47 -2.42 33.53
C PRO A 81 -13.71 -3.17 32.97
N THR A 82 -14.21 -4.12 33.77
CA THR A 82 -15.63 -4.57 33.89
C THR A 82 -16.17 -5.40 32.70
N GLU A 83 -16.61 -6.67 32.84
CA GLU A 83 -17.57 -7.30 33.79
C GLU A 83 -19.01 -6.74 33.60
N ILE A 84 -20.14 -7.26 34.13
CA ILE A 84 -20.42 -8.28 35.17
C ILE A 84 -21.54 -9.23 34.69
N VAL A 85 -21.50 -10.43 35.26
CA VAL A 85 -22.41 -11.58 35.35
C VAL A 85 -23.89 -11.26 35.74
N THR A 86 -24.70 -12.33 35.93
CA THR A 86 -25.91 -12.48 36.80
C THR A 86 -27.30 -12.04 36.28
N ASP A 87 -28.42 -12.73 36.57
CA ASP A 87 -28.66 -14.14 36.99
C ASP A 87 -30.15 -14.56 36.78
N THR A 88 -30.44 -15.86 36.90
CA THR A 88 -31.61 -16.53 37.51
C THR A 88 -32.90 -15.74 37.82
N THR A 89 -34.08 -16.28 37.43
CA THR A 89 -35.23 -16.57 38.33
C THR A 89 -36.36 -17.40 37.65
N ALA A 90 -36.95 -18.30 38.45
CA ALA A 90 -38.27 -18.97 38.44
C ALA A 90 -39.47 -18.27 37.72
N ASP A 91 -40.65 -18.88 37.46
CA ASP A 91 -41.22 -20.25 37.52
C ASP A 91 -42.70 -20.16 36.99
N ILE A 92 -43.52 -21.21 37.17
CA ILE A 92 -45.00 -21.26 37.22
C ILE A 92 -45.72 -21.73 35.95
N GLU A 93 -46.16 -22.99 36.01
CA GLU A 93 -47.19 -23.63 35.20
C GLU A 93 -48.61 -23.22 35.66
N PRO A 94 -49.59 -23.17 34.74
CA PRO A 94 -50.84 -23.86 35.01
C PRO A 94 -51.40 -24.64 33.80
N GLN A 95 -51.88 -25.85 34.07
CA GLN A 95 -52.52 -26.73 33.07
C GLN A 95 -53.99 -26.38 32.82
N VAL A 96 -54.47 -26.62 31.59
CA VAL A 96 -55.87 -27.06 31.34
C VAL A 96 -55.97 -27.80 30.00
N GLU A 97 -56.42 -29.06 30.06
CA GLU A 97 -56.95 -29.88 28.96
C GLU A 97 -58.51 -29.84 29.08
N PRO A 98 -59.36 -29.83 28.02
CA PRO A 98 -59.29 -30.84 26.95
C PRO A 98 -59.76 -30.54 25.51
N THR A 99 -59.30 -31.41 24.59
CA THR A 99 -60.00 -31.88 23.37
C THR A 99 -60.48 -30.82 22.36
N LYS A 100 -59.83 -30.73 21.19
CA LYS A 100 -60.19 -31.53 19.98
C LYS A 100 -59.30 -31.22 18.76
N THR A 101 -59.21 -32.17 17.84
CA THR A 101 -58.86 -31.99 16.40
C THR A 101 -57.40 -31.62 16.08
N GLN A 102 -56.54 -32.63 15.91
CA GLN A 102 -55.36 -32.49 15.04
C GLN A 102 -55.83 -32.53 13.57
N PRO A 103 -55.36 -31.59 12.74
CA PRO A 103 -54.65 -31.99 11.54
C PRO A 103 -53.31 -31.25 11.44
N LYS A 104 -52.22 -31.97 11.17
CA LYS A 104 -50.96 -31.34 10.73
C LYS A 104 -51.15 -30.89 9.27
N PRO A 105 -51.08 -29.60 8.92
CA PRO A 105 -50.63 -29.23 7.59
C PRO A 105 -49.17 -29.67 7.48
N ALA A 106 -48.86 -30.55 6.53
CA ALA A 106 -47.48 -31.02 6.35
C ALA A 106 -46.62 -29.86 5.81
N SER A 107 -45.74 -29.33 6.66
CA SER A 107 -44.61 -28.51 6.22
C SER A 107 -43.66 -29.41 5.43
N ASN A 108 -43.88 -29.49 4.11
CA ASN A 108 -42.98 -30.16 3.18
C ASN A 108 -41.69 -29.35 3.08
N THR A 109 -40.83 -29.46 4.09
CA THR A 109 -39.47 -28.93 4.08
C THR A 109 -38.75 -29.53 2.89
N ILE A 110 -38.47 -28.69 1.90
CA ILE A 110 -38.02 -29.14 0.58
C ILE A 110 -36.58 -29.66 0.73
N ASN A 111 -36.40 -30.98 0.84
CA ASN A 111 -35.10 -31.60 1.12
C ASN A 111 -34.04 -31.38 0.02
N TRP A 112 -34.42 -30.88 -1.16
CA TRP A 112 -33.47 -30.41 -2.19
C TRP A 112 -33.10 -28.92 -2.05
N LEU A 113 -33.86 -28.11 -1.31
CA LEU A 113 -33.58 -26.69 -1.06
C LEU A 113 -32.22 -26.44 -0.36
N PRO A 114 -31.81 -27.13 0.73
CA PRO A 114 -30.47 -26.93 1.28
C PRO A 114 -29.37 -27.38 0.32
N ARG A 115 -29.63 -28.37 -0.55
CA ARG A 115 -28.67 -28.79 -1.60
C ARG A 115 -28.53 -27.71 -2.67
N VAL A 116 -29.62 -27.06 -3.07
CA VAL A 116 -29.59 -25.91 -3.98
C VAL A 116 -28.91 -24.71 -3.35
N ILE A 117 -29.15 -24.42 -2.07
CA ILE A 117 -28.47 -23.32 -1.35
C ILE A 117 -26.96 -23.58 -1.29
N ILE A 118 -26.52 -24.80 -0.95
CA ILE A 118 -25.09 -25.16 -0.96
C ILE A 118 -24.51 -25.08 -2.38
N PHE A 119 -25.20 -25.62 -3.38
CA PHE A 119 -24.73 -25.59 -4.77
C PHE A 119 -24.64 -24.16 -5.31
N LEU A 120 -25.64 -23.32 -5.03
CA LEU A 120 -25.65 -21.90 -5.40
C LEU A 120 -24.58 -21.10 -4.63
N SER A 121 -24.35 -21.40 -3.35
CA SER A 121 -23.30 -20.79 -2.53
C SER A 121 -21.89 -21.14 -3.01
N LEU A 122 -21.69 -22.32 -3.62
CA LEU A 122 -20.43 -22.69 -4.27
C LEU A 122 -20.35 -22.17 -5.71
N LEU A 123 -21.45 -22.19 -6.45
CA LEU A 123 -21.53 -21.76 -7.85
C LEU A 123 -21.38 -20.24 -7.98
N LEU A 124 -21.94 -19.44 -7.07
CA LEU A 124 -21.88 -17.98 -7.13
C LEU A 124 -20.43 -17.44 -7.11
N PRO A 125 -19.55 -17.79 -6.16
CA PRO A 125 -18.15 -17.34 -6.19
C PRO A 125 -17.37 -17.91 -7.38
N VAL A 126 -17.67 -19.13 -7.83
CA VAL A 126 -17.06 -19.69 -9.06
C VAL A 126 -17.50 -18.91 -10.29
N CYS A 127 -18.78 -18.54 -10.41
CA CYS A 127 -19.29 -17.68 -11.48
C CYS A 127 -18.71 -16.27 -11.39
N VAL A 128 -18.54 -15.70 -10.20
CA VAL A 128 -17.82 -14.42 -10.03
C VAL A 128 -16.40 -14.56 -10.60
N LEU A 129 -15.62 -15.54 -10.14
CA LEU A 129 -14.25 -15.77 -10.63
C LEU A 129 -14.15 -16.06 -12.14
N LEU A 130 -15.19 -16.61 -12.77
CA LEU A 130 -15.24 -16.90 -14.21
C LEU A 130 -15.80 -15.75 -15.07
N PHE A 131 -16.57 -14.82 -14.50
CA PHE A 131 -17.22 -13.73 -15.24
C PHE A 131 -16.65 -12.33 -14.91
N THR A 132 -15.99 -12.13 -13.77
CA THR A 132 -15.23 -10.90 -13.51
C THR A 132 -13.95 -10.89 -14.33
N ASN A 133 -14.05 -10.36 -15.55
CA ASN A 133 -12.87 -9.86 -16.24
C ASN A 133 -12.28 -8.72 -15.40
N PRO A 134 -10.96 -8.68 -15.16
CA PRO A 134 -10.34 -7.51 -14.55
C PRO A 134 -10.53 -6.28 -15.44
N ALA A 135 -10.46 -5.09 -14.84
CA ALA A 135 -10.52 -3.84 -15.58
C ALA A 135 -9.20 -3.60 -16.33
N GLU A 136 -9.05 -4.18 -17.52
CA GLU A 136 -7.90 -4.00 -18.39
C GLU A 136 -7.60 -2.51 -18.64
N SER A 137 -6.41 -2.07 -18.24
CA SER A 137 -5.93 -0.70 -18.47
C SER A 137 -5.63 -0.51 -19.96
N GLN A 138 -6.60 0.00 -20.71
CA GLN A 138 -6.42 0.23 -22.14
C GLN A 138 -5.41 1.34 -22.41
N PHE A 139 -4.35 1.02 -23.15
CA PHE A 139 -3.35 1.96 -23.64
C PHE A 139 -3.53 2.20 -25.15
N ARG A 140 -3.15 3.41 -25.59
CA ARG A 140 -3.06 3.81 -27.00
C ARG A 140 -1.62 4.19 -27.31
N GLN A 141 -1.09 3.67 -28.42
CA GLN A 141 0.20 4.08 -28.94
C GLN A 141 0.16 5.54 -29.43
N ILE A 142 1.16 6.33 -29.05
CA ILE A 142 1.33 7.73 -29.48
C ILE A 142 2.52 7.92 -30.42
N GLY A 143 3.45 6.98 -30.46
CA GLY A 143 4.61 6.97 -31.36
C GLY A 143 5.44 5.69 -31.22
N GLU A 144 6.54 5.62 -31.97
CA GLU A 144 7.57 4.59 -31.86
C GLU A 144 8.92 5.25 -32.16
N TYR A 145 9.90 5.07 -31.27
CA TYR A 145 11.21 5.70 -31.37
C TYR A 145 12.29 4.64 -31.13
N GLN A 146 13.20 4.44 -32.08
CA GLN A 146 14.26 3.42 -31.99
C GLN A 146 13.70 2.00 -31.68
N ASN A 147 12.57 1.66 -32.31
CA ASN A 147 11.75 0.45 -32.08
C ASN A 147 11.17 0.27 -30.66
N VAL A 148 11.19 1.31 -29.84
CA VAL A 148 10.46 1.38 -28.57
C VAL A 148 9.08 2.03 -28.81
N PRO A 149 7.95 1.31 -28.68
CA PRO A 149 6.63 1.89 -28.75
C PRO A 149 6.34 2.75 -27.52
N VAL A 150 5.77 3.93 -27.73
CA VAL A 150 5.35 4.84 -26.65
C VAL A 150 3.85 4.77 -26.49
N MET A 151 3.42 4.45 -25.27
CA MET A 151 2.06 4.08 -24.92
C MET A 151 1.50 5.05 -23.86
N THR A 152 0.22 5.38 -23.94
CA THR A 152 -0.44 6.30 -23.00
C THR A 152 -1.86 5.80 -22.72
N PRO A 153 -2.39 5.86 -21.49
CA PRO A 153 -3.76 5.38 -21.19
C PRO A 153 -4.81 6.06 -22.08
N VAL A 154 -5.81 5.32 -22.55
CA VAL A 154 -6.83 5.82 -23.51
C VAL A 154 -7.59 7.05 -22.98
N ASN A 155 -7.76 7.17 -21.67
CA ASN A 155 -8.46 8.29 -21.02
C ASN A 155 -7.53 9.44 -20.58
N HIS A 156 -6.29 9.49 -21.07
CA HIS A 156 -5.30 10.52 -20.74
C HIS A 156 -5.37 11.70 -21.74
N PRO A 157 -5.12 12.96 -21.33
CA PRO A 157 -4.99 14.09 -22.25
C PRO A 157 -3.86 13.91 -23.27
N GLN A 158 -3.93 14.62 -24.40
CA GLN A 158 -2.88 14.57 -25.42
C GLN A 158 -1.58 15.23 -24.93
N ILE A 159 -0.49 14.44 -24.89
CA ILE A 159 0.83 14.89 -24.42
C ILE A 159 1.78 15.30 -25.58
N ASN A 160 1.23 15.75 -26.71
CA ASN A 160 1.98 16.07 -27.93
C ASN A 160 3.18 17.01 -27.69
N ASN A 161 3.03 17.99 -26.79
CA ASN A 161 4.07 18.96 -26.41
C ASN A 161 5.29 18.31 -25.71
N TRP A 162 5.14 17.09 -25.21
CA TRP A 162 6.19 16.34 -24.52
C TRP A 162 6.85 15.28 -25.41
N LEU A 163 6.34 15.02 -26.61
CA LEU A 163 6.91 14.02 -27.53
C LEU A 163 8.42 14.23 -27.81
N PRO A 164 8.93 15.46 -28.07
CA PRO A 164 10.38 15.66 -28.27
C PRO A 164 11.21 15.38 -27.01
N SER A 165 10.64 15.60 -25.83
CA SER A 165 11.29 15.28 -24.54
C SER A 165 11.30 13.79 -24.25
N ILE A 166 10.25 13.06 -24.67
CA ILE A 166 10.14 11.61 -24.55
C ILE A 166 11.10 10.93 -25.54
N GLU A 167 11.11 11.36 -26.79
CA GLU A 167 12.07 10.96 -27.83
C GLU A 167 13.51 11.12 -27.33
N GLN A 168 13.91 12.33 -26.90
CA GLN A 168 15.25 12.59 -26.38
C GLN A 168 15.55 11.90 -25.02
N CYS A 169 14.55 11.35 -24.34
CA CYS A 169 14.74 10.48 -23.19
C CYS A 169 15.07 9.05 -23.64
N ILE A 170 14.28 8.51 -24.58
CA ILE A 170 14.48 7.18 -25.18
C ILE A 170 15.83 7.11 -25.88
N GLU A 171 16.18 8.09 -26.72
CA GLU A 171 17.50 8.13 -27.39
C GLU A 171 18.67 8.09 -26.40
N ARG A 172 18.54 8.80 -25.27
CA ARG A 172 19.57 8.76 -24.21
C ARG A 172 19.58 7.43 -23.48
N TYR A 173 18.42 6.82 -23.24
CA TYR A 173 18.33 5.53 -22.58
C TYR A 173 19.00 4.44 -23.43
N VAL A 174 18.54 4.25 -24.67
CA VAL A 174 19.05 3.26 -25.62
C VAL A 174 20.56 3.43 -25.84
N LYS A 175 21.07 4.67 -25.91
CA LYS A 175 22.51 4.94 -26.08
C LYS A 175 23.41 4.51 -24.91
N HIS A 176 22.88 4.35 -23.70
CA HIS A 176 23.68 4.06 -22.50
C HIS A 176 23.35 2.71 -21.82
N HIS A 177 22.46 1.91 -22.41
CA HIS A 177 22.11 0.57 -21.92
C HIS A 177 22.47 -0.49 -22.97
N ALA A 178 22.73 -1.73 -22.52
CA ALA A 178 23.00 -2.85 -23.43
C ALA A 178 21.73 -3.30 -24.15
N GLU A 179 21.88 -4.01 -25.28
CA GLU A 179 20.76 -4.51 -26.09
C GLU A 179 19.79 -5.39 -25.28
N ASP A 180 20.31 -6.23 -24.38
CA ASP A 180 19.54 -7.07 -23.45
C ASP A 180 18.73 -6.28 -22.39
N SER A 181 18.96 -4.96 -22.27
CA SER A 181 18.33 -4.05 -21.29
C SER A 181 17.47 -2.96 -21.95
N LEU A 182 17.13 -3.09 -23.22
CA LEU A 182 16.28 -2.14 -23.92
C LEU A 182 14.79 -2.28 -23.50
N PRO A 183 14.03 -1.17 -23.41
CA PRO A 183 12.65 -1.19 -22.96
C PRO A 183 11.73 -1.75 -24.05
N VAL A 184 10.88 -2.72 -23.69
CA VAL A 184 9.88 -3.32 -24.60
C VAL A 184 8.78 -2.33 -24.97
N GLU A 185 8.41 -1.44 -24.05
CA GLU A 185 7.51 -0.30 -24.27
C GLU A 185 7.81 0.82 -23.25
N VAL A 186 7.37 2.04 -23.55
CA VAL A 186 7.46 3.19 -22.62
C VAL A 186 6.07 3.76 -22.38
N ILE A 187 5.58 3.63 -21.14
CA ILE A 187 4.31 4.22 -20.71
C ILE A 187 4.54 5.69 -20.33
N ALA A 188 3.99 6.60 -21.12
CA ALA A 188 4.08 8.04 -20.92
C ALA A 188 2.80 8.60 -20.30
N THR A 189 2.94 9.19 -19.11
CA THR A 189 1.87 9.87 -18.35
C THR A 189 2.34 11.23 -17.87
N ARG A 190 1.53 12.27 -18.12
CA ARG A 190 1.72 13.62 -17.57
C ARG A 190 0.94 13.80 -16.26
N ASP A 191 1.58 14.38 -15.25
CA ASP A 191 0.87 14.99 -14.12
C ASP A 191 0.16 16.28 -14.56
N ASN A 192 -1.14 16.37 -14.25
CA ASN A 192 -1.89 17.62 -14.34
C ASN A 192 -1.70 18.44 -13.06
N GLN A 193 -0.56 19.15 -13.01
CA GLN A 193 -0.47 20.48 -12.40
C GLN A 193 -0.86 21.52 -13.45
#